data_AF-A0A5N9G3Z4-F1
#
_entry.id   AF-A0A5N9G3Z4-F1
#
_cell.length_a   1.000
_cell.length_b   1.000
_cell.length_c   1.000
_cell.angle_alpha   90.00
_cell.angle_beta   90.00
_cell.angle_gamma   90.00
#
_symmetry.space_group_name_H-M   'P 1'
#
loop_
_entity.id
_entity.type
_entity.pdbx_description
1 polymer ?
#
loop_
_entity_poly.entity_id
_entity_poly.type
_entity_poly.pdbx_seq_one_letter_code
_entity_poly.pdbx_strand_id
1 'polypeptide(L)'
;MADNKLLDKAFHNIMQHFIDTGRAPHYTDLAKELGLAMEEGRQLLHDLIDTGIPAWVHPGTEDIVSFAPFNSLPTIYRVTVDGRQSWFAQ
;
A
#
# COMPACT_ATOMS: atom_id res chain seq x y z
N MET A 1 4.50 -15.48 7.55
CA MET A 1 3.04 -15.39 7.68
C MET A 1 2.70 -14.68 8.98
N ALA A 2 2.54 -13.37 8.86
CA ALA A 2 2.01 -12.50 9.88
C ALA A 2 0.61 -12.93 10.35
N ASP A 3 0.23 -12.51 11.56
CA ASP A 3 -1.12 -12.70 12.08
C ASP A 3 -2.15 -11.90 11.26
N ASN A 4 -3.35 -12.45 11.07
CA ASN A 4 -4.40 -11.83 10.23
C ASN A 4 -4.76 -10.42 10.70
N LYS A 5 -4.77 -10.14 12.02
CA LYS A 5 -5.05 -8.79 12.52
C LYS A 5 -3.95 -7.80 12.15
N LEU A 6 -2.71 -8.26 12.02
CA LEU A 6 -1.61 -7.41 11.60
C LEU A 6 -1.67 -7.13 10.09
N LEU A 7 -2.05 -8.14 9.30
CA LEU A 7 -2.33 -7.98 7.86
C LEU A 7 -3.48 -6.98 7.61
N ASP A 8 -4.58 -7.07 8.36
CA ASP A 8 -5.70 -6.13 8.26
C ASP A 8 -5.27 -4.69 8.59
N LYS A 9 -4.43 -4.51 9.60
CA LYS A 9 -3.86 -3.20 9.95
C LYS A 9 -2.96 -2.65 8.84
N ALA A 10 -2.12 -3.50 8.25
CA ALA A 10 -1.25 -3.10 7.15
C ALA A 10 -2.06 -2.71 5.91
N PHE A 11 -3.08 -3.50 5.56
CA PHE A 11 -4.01 -3.18 4.48
C PHE A 11 -4.68 -1.82 4.69
N HIS A 12 -5.27 -1.61 5.88
CA HIS A 12 -5.94 -0.37 6.22
C HIS A 12 -4.97 0.83 6.16
N ASN A 13 -3.75 0.66 6.68
CA ASN A 13 -2.73 1.69 6.66
C ASN A 13 -2.35 2.13 5.23
N ILE A 14 -2.06 1.18 4.34
CA ILE A 14 -1.72 1.44 2.94
C ILE A 14 -2.88 2.15 2.23
N MET A 15 -4.11 1.67 2.43
CA MET A 15 -5.32 2.28 1.85
C MET A 15 -5.52 3.71 2.32
N GLN A 16 -5.35 3.96 3.62
CA GLN A 16 -5.48 5.31 4.18
C GLN A 16 -4.40 6.25 3.66
N HIS A 17 -3.16 5.77 3.51
CA HIS A 17 -2.08 6.55 2.90
C HIS A 17 -2.39 6.99 1.48
N PHE A 18 -2.97 6.09 0.66
CA PHE A 18 -3.47 6.48 -0.64
C PHE A 18 -4.49 7.61 -0.49
N ILE A 19 -5.58 7.40 0.26
CA ILE A 19 -6.67 8.37 0.45
C ILE A 19 -6.16 9.74 0.92
N ASP A 20 -5.16 9.78 1.80
CA ASP A 20 -4.67 11.01 2.41
C ASP A 20 -3.66 11.73 1.53
N THR A 21 -2.78 11.00 0.84
CA THR A 21 -1.58 11.58 0.21
C THR A 21 -1.54 11.50 -1.31
N GLY A 22 -2.38 10.66 -1.93
CA GLY A 22 -2.28 10.39 -3.37
C GLY A 22 -1.37 9.22 -3.73
N ARG A 23 -0.63 8.65 -2.77
CA ARG A 23 0.42 7.64 -3.01
C ARG A 23 0.42 6.58 -1.91
N ALA A 24 0.99 5.43 -2.22
CA ALA A 24 1.24 4.39 -1.22
C ALA A 24 2.35 4.82 -0.23
N PRO A 25 2.37 4.26 1.00
CA PRO A 25 3.54 4.39 1.87
C PRO A 25 4.69 3.51 1.36
N HIS A 26 5.92 3.85 1.74
CA HIS A 26 7.04 2.92 1.64
C HIS A 26 7.02 1.96 2.85
N TYR A 27 7.62 0.77 2.75
CA TYR A 27 7.59 -0.21 3.85
C TYR A 27 8.21 0.31 5.16
N THR A 28 9.13 1.29 5.07
CA THR A 28 9.71 1.95 6.23
C THR A 28 8.70 2.80 6.99
N ASP A 29 7.79 3.47 6.28
CA ASP A 29 6.71 4.24 6.89
C ASP A 29 5.67 3.31 7.51
N LEU A 30 5.32 2.23 6.79
CA LEU A 30 4.46 1.16 7.30
C LEU A 30 5.02 0.56 8.60
N ALA A 31 6.32 0.24 8.64
CA ALA A 31 6.99 -0.28 9.84
C ALA A 31 6.87 0.69 11.00
N LYS A 32 7.19 1.97 10.75
CA LYS A 32 7.14 3.03 11.76
C LYS A 32 5.72 3.22 12.33
N GLU A 33 4.71 3.23 11.46
CA GLU A 33 3.31 3.46 11.86
C GLU A 33 2.69 2.28 12.60
N LEU A 34 3.15 1.06 12.31
CA LEU A 34 2.74 -0.16 13.01
C LEU A 34 3.61 -0.50 14.22
N GLY A 35 4.65 0.29 14.51
CA GLY A 35 5.56 0.08 15.63
C GLY A 35 6.44 -1.17 15.48
N LEU A 36 6.81 -1.51 14.25
CA LEU A 36 7.59 -2.68 13.88
C LEU A 36 9.06 -2.31 13.61
N ALA A 37 9.94 -3.29 13.71
CA ALA A 37 11.27 -3.15 13.14
C ALA A 37 11.18 -3.02 11.61
N MET A 38 12.17 -2.35 10.99
CA MET A 38 12.17 -2.07 9.55
C MET A 38 12.02 -3.35 8.70
N GLU A 39 12.79 -4.39 8.98
CA GLU A 39 12.70 -5.66 8.26
C GLU A 39 11.37 -6.41 8.52
N GLU A 40 10.78 -6.26 9.70
CA GLU A 40 9.46 -6.82 10.00
C GLU A 40 8.37 -6.13 9.16
N GLY A 41 8.46 -4.80 8.99
CA GLY A 41 7.56 -4.06 8.10
C GLY A 41 7.74 -4.43 6.62
N ARG A 42 8.99 -4.66 6.19
CA ARG A 42 9.28 -5.17 4.83
C ARG A 42 8.65 -6.54 4.62
N GLN A 43 8.88 -7.47 5.54
CA GLN A 43 8.29 -8.81 5.47
C GLN A 43 6.76 -8.77 5.54
N LEU A 44 6.19 -7.88 6.37
CA LEU A 44 4.75 -7.71 6.47
C LEU A 44 4.12 -7.24 5.15
N LEU A 45 4.77 -6.34 4.41
CA LEU A 45 4.31 -5.93 3.09
C LEU A 45 4.26 -7.13 2.13
N HIS A 46 5.31 -7.95 2.08
CA HIS A 46 5.33 -9.14 1.23
C HIS A 46 4.29 -10.17 1.67
N ASP A 47 4.19 -10.46 2.97
CA ASP A 47 3.18 -11.37 3.52
C ASP A 47 1.76 -10.92 3.16
N LEU A 48 1.50 -9.60 3.12
CA LEU A 48 0.23 -9.04 2.70
C LEU A 48 -0.03 -9.21 1.20
N ILE A 49 0.96 -8.99 0.35
CA ILE A 49 0.82 -9.18 -1.10
C ILE A 49 0.59 -10.67 -1.42
N ASP A 50 1.29 -11.55 -0.71
CA ASP A 50 1.19 -13.01 -0.84
C ASP A 50 -0.18 -13.57 -0.43
N THR A 51 -1.05 -12.77 0.21
CA THR A 51 -2.46 -13.16 0.41
C THR A 51 -3.28 -13.14 -0.88
N GLY A 52 -2.70 -12.68 -2.00
CA GLY A 52 -3.35 -12.62 -3.31
C GLY A 52 -4.01 -11.28 -3.61
N ILE A 53 -3.68 -10.22 -2.87
CA ILE A 53 -4.15 -8.86 -3.19
C ILE A 53 -3.51 -8.43 -4.52
N PRO A 54 -4.29 -7.90 -5.48
CA PRO A 54 -3.73 -7.33 -6.70
C PRO A 54 -2.90 -6.07 -6.37
N ALA A 55 -1.59 -6.27 -6.30
CA ALA A 55 -0.62 -5.24 -6.00
C ALA A 55 0.64 -5.42 -6.84
N TRP A 56 1.33 -4.32 -7.11
CA TRP A 56 2.63 -4.32 -7.77
C TRP A 56 3.61 -3.45 -6.99
N VAL A 57 4.74 -4.05 -6.64
CA VAL A 57 5.89 -3.39 -6.02
C VAL A 57 7.00 -3.28 -7.05
N HIS A 58 7.58 -2.09 -7.19
CA HIS A 58 8.63 -1.85 -8.15
C HIS A 58 9.90 -2.62 -7.76
N PRO A 59 10.49 -3.43 -8.68
CA PRO A 59 11.66 -4.24 -8.37
C PRO A 59 12.84 -3.41 -7.88
N GLY A 60 13.43 -3.81 -6.76
CA GLY A 60 14.65 -3.21 -6.21
C GLY A 60 14.45 -1.87 -5.49
N THR A 61 13.24 -1.33 -5.42
CA THR A 61 12.95 -0.13 -4.63
C THR A 61 11.97 -0.37 -3.50
N GLU A 62 11.20 -1.46 -3.53
CA GLU A 62 10.12 -1.75 -2.56
C GLU A 62 9.00 -0.68 -2.58
N ASP A 63 8.94 0.15 -3.63
CA ASP A 63 7.88 1.12 -3.83
C ASP A 63 6.60 0.41 -4.26
N ILE A 64 5.52 0.60 -3.50
CA ILE A 64 4.19 0.14 -3.91
C ILE A 64 3.67 1.06 -5.02
N VAL A 65 3.60 0.53 -6.24
CA VAL A 65 3.13 1.28 -7.40
C VAL A 65 1.63 1.10 -7.60
N SER A 66 1.13 -0.13 -7.47
CA SER A 66 -0.30 -0.41 -7.48
C SER A 66 -0.71 -1.23 -6.27
N PHE A 67 -1.89 -0.93 -5.74
CA PHE A 67 -2.50 -1.66 -4.64
C PHE A 67 -4.02 -1.46 -4.78
N ALA A 68 -4.73 -2.50 -5.23
CA ALA A 68 -6.12 -2.36 -5.63
C ALA A 68 -6.98 -1.69 -4.53
N PRO A 69 -7.81 -0.69 -4.89
CA PRO A 69 -8.13 -0.23 -6.24
C PRO A 69 -7.19 0.84 -6.80
N PHE A 70 -6.18 1.30 -6.05
CA PHE A 70 -5.35 2.43 -6.41
C PHE A 70 -4.12 2.08 -7.26
N ASN A 71 -3.69 3.08 -8.03
CA ASN A 71 -2.45 3.10 -8.80
C ASN A 71 -1.81 4.48 -8.65
N SER A 72 -0.52 4.50 -8.29
CA SER A 72 0.29 5.70 -8.16
C SER A 72 0.70 6.28 -9.52
N LEU A 73 0.64 5.49 -10.60
CA LEU A 73 0.90 5.93 -11.96
C LEU A 73 -0.39 6.30 -12.70
N PRO A 74 -0.35 7.30 -13.59
CA PRO A 74 -1.50 7.65 -14.42
C PRO A 74 -2.00 6.47 -15.27
N THR A 75 -3.31 6.22 -15.17
CA THR A 75 -4.04 5.32 -16.06
C THR A 75 -5.24 6.06 -16.68
N ILE A 76 -5.99 5.39 -17.55
CA ILE A 76 -7.24 5.92 -18.09
C ILE A 76 -8.37 5.99 -17.05
N TYR A 77 -8.24 5.28 -15.93
CA TYR A 77 -9.23 5.22 -14.87
C TYR A 77 -8.88 6.21 -13.76
N ARG A 78 -9.51 7.38 -13.75
CA ARG A 78 -9.30 8.39 -12.71
C ARG A 78 -10.18 8.10 -11.50
N VAL A 79 -9.59 8.17 -10.32
CA VAL A 79 -10.30 8.01 -9.05
C VAL A 79 -10.33 9.35 -8.30
N THR A 80 -11.49 9.66 -7.76
CA THR A 80 -11.74 10.82 -6.90
C THR A 80 -12.18 10.32 -5.54
N VAL A 81 -11.56 10.81 -4.47
CA VAL A 81 -11.96 10.56 -3.08
C VAL A 81 -12.29 11.91 -2.46
N ASP A 82 -13.48 12.01 -1.86
CA ASP A 82 -13.99 13.24 -1.23
C ASP A 82 -13.87 14.50 -2.12
N GLY A 83 -14.14 14.35 -3.41
CA GLY A 83 -14.08 15.45 -4.38
C GLY A 83 -12.67 15.84 -4.85
N ARG A 84 -11.61 15.23 -4.31
CA ARG A 84 -10.22 15.43 -4.75
C ARG A 84 -9.85 14.39 -5.81
N GLN A 85 -9.32 14.81 -6.97
CA GLN A 85 -8.79 13.90 -7.99
C GLN A 85 -7.27 13.84 -7.87
N SER A 86 -6.76 12.78 -7.22
CA SER A 86 -5.32 12.55 -7.08
C SER A 86 -4.88 11.13 -7.45
N TRP A 87 -5.83 10.26 -7.77
CA TRP A 87 -5.59 8.82 -7.89
C TRP A 87 -6.00 8.26 -9.25
N PHE A 88 -5.48 7.08 -9.52
CA PHE A 88 -5.85 6.26 -10.66
C PHE A 88 -6.21 4.84 -10.19
N ALA A 89 -6.94 4.09 -11.01
CA ALA A 89 -7.20 2.67 -10.82
C ALA A 89 -6.45 1.81 -11.85
N GLN A 90 -6.44 0.49 -11.66
CA GLN A 90 -5.74 -0.48 -12.51
C GLN A 90 -6.50 -0.76 -13.81
#